data_AF-A0A7C1C0Z5-F1
#
_entry.id   AF-A0A7C1C0Z5-F1
#
_cell.length_a   1.000
_cell.length_b   1.000
_cell.length_c   1.000
_cell.angle_alpha   90.00
_cell.angle_beta   90.00
_cell.angle_gamma   90.00
#
_symmetry.space_group_name_H-M   'P 1'
#
loop_
_entity.id
_entity.type
_entity.pdbx_description
1 polymer ?
#
loop_
_entity_poly.entity_id
_entity_poly.type
_entity_poly.pdbx_seq_one_letter_code
_entity_poly.pdbx_strand_id
1 'polypeptide(L)'
;MPKLLIKYIEFADYFSILNSIFGMIAILFILDNNLWMAGSLILLAVLSDGLDGLIARRYGGSRLGSYIDSLADLISFCMAPLLMVFVSYRDICPSYILVGAIAIYLLFSIIHLSTFLTTKQRGFSGLPTTAAGAFVVLVVLLLEDWYIPVILLLVVSILMVIDINYPKPKIWMNAVGLLLILLTVAFGSAWNSLFPTLLLLSFALYIFVMPLFAKFLY
;
A
#
# COMPACT_ATOMS: atom_id res chain seq x y z
N MET A 1 -19.50 -2.62 -35.80
CA MET A 1 -18.50 -3.48 -35.12
C MET A 1 -18.48 -3.13 -33.65
N PRO A 2 -18.63 -4.08 -32.71
CA PRO A 2 -18.42 -3.81 -31.30
C PRO A 2 -16.95 -3.40 -31.13
N LYS A 3 -16.72 -2.20 -30.56
CA LYS A 3 -15.37 -1.73 -30.25
C LYS A 3 -14.90 -2.47 -28.99
N LEU A 4 -13.77 -3.19 -29.06
CA LEU A 4 -13.16 -3.78 -27.87
C LEU A 4 -12.77 -2.67 -26.88
N LEU A 5 -13.23 -2.80 -25.63
CA LEU A 5 -12.92 -1.87 -24.53
C LEU A 5 -11.41 -1.79 -24.22
N ILE A 6 -10.65 -2.83 -24.58
CA ILE A 6 -9.18 -2.91 -24.45
C ILE A 6 -8.46 -1.79 -25.23
N LYS A 7 -9.09 -1.18 -26.24
CA LYS A 7 -8.49 -0.11 -27.03
C LYS A 7 -8.19 1.17 -26.22
N TYR A 8 -8.80 1.32 -25.05
CA TYR A 8 -8.60 2.48 -24.16
C TYR A 8 -7.49 2.28 -23.12
N ILE A 9 -6.82 1.12 -23.12
CA ILE A 9 -5.77 0.75 -22.19
C ILE A 9 -4.42 1.13 -22.80
N GLU A 10 -3.61 1.87 -22.03
CA GLU A 10 -2.23 2.22 -22.38
C GLU A 10 -1.22 1.27 -21.71
N PHE A 11 0.07 1.37 -22.07
CA PHE A 11 1.09 0.45 -21.58
C PHE A 11 1.24 0.47 -20.05
N ALA A 12 1.08 1.64 -19.41
CA ALA A 12 1.14 1.77 -17.96
C ALA A 12 0.00 1.00 -17.26
N ASP A 13 -1.19 0.99 -17.83
CA ASP A 13 -2.40 0.41 -17.22
C ASP A 13 -2.28 -1.12 -17.01
N TYR A 14 -1.43 -1.80 -17.78
CA TYR A 14 -1.14 -3.23 -17.59
C TYR A 14 -0.45 -3.51 -16.25
N PHE A 15 0.37 -2.58 -15.76
CA PHE A 15 1.05 -2.72 -14.47
C PHE A 15 0.09 -2.49 -13.29
N SER A 16 -0.91 -1.61 -13.43
CA SER A 16 -1.98 -1.48 -12.44
C SER A 16 -2.89 -2.71 -12.44
N ILE A 17 -3.17 -3.30 -13.61
CA ILE A 17 -3.87 -4.60 -13.68
C ILE A 17 -3.04 -5.69 -12.98
N LEU A 18 -1.74 -5.75 -13.24
CA LEU A 18 -0.85 -6.72 -12.59
C LEU A 18 -0.79 -6.51 -11.06
N ASN A 19 -0.75 -5.25 -10.61
CA ASN A 19 -0.88 -4.88 -9.20
C ASN A 19 -2.15 -5.51 -8.60
N SER A 20 -3.31 -5.30 -9.23
CA SER A 20 -4.57 -5.88 -8.74
C SER A 20 -4.58 -7.41 -8.67
N ILE A 21 -3.88 -8.07 -9.61
CA ILE A 21 -3.75 -9.54 -9.63
C ILE A 21 -2.91 -10.00 -8.44
N PHE A 22 -1.79 -9.33 -8.14
CA PHE A 22 -1.01 -9.64 -6.94
C PHE A 22 -1.84 -9.46 -5.66
N GLY A 23 -2.59 -8.37 -5.53
CA GLY A 23 -3.49 -8.16 -4.39
C GLY A 23 -4.56 -9.24 -4.25
N MET A 24 -5.18 -9.64 -5.36
CA MET A 24 -6.20 -10.69 -5.38
C MET A 24 -5.61 -12.06 -5.00
N ILE A 25 -4.43 -12.43 -5.52
CA ILE A 25 -3.76 -13.68 -5.16
C ILE A 25 -3.30 -13.64 -3.69
N ALA A 26 -2.83 -12.49 -3.21
CA ALA A 26 -2.47 -12.31 -1.80
C ALA A 26 -3.67 -12.61 -0.88
N ILE A 27 -4.87 -12.12 -1.22
CA ILE A 27 -6.11 -12.44 -0.50
C ILE A 27 -6.34 -13.96 -0.41
N LEU A 28 -6.10 -14.71 -1.48
CA LEU A 28 -6.23 -16.18 -1.44
C LEU A 28 -5.23 -16.81 -0.47
N PHE A 29 -3.96 -16.37 -0.49
CA PHE A 29 -2.96 -16.87 0.46
C PHE A 29 -3.25 -16.47 1.92
N ILE A 30 -3.87 -15.30 2.15
CA ILE A 30 -4.34 -14.90 3.49
C ILE A 30 -5.39 -15.89 3.99
N LEU A 31 -6.35 -16.27 3.13
CA LEU A 31 -7.38 -17.25 3.49
C LEU A 31 -6.82 -18.64 3.75
N ASP A 32 -5.70 -18.99 3.12
CA ASP A 32 -4.93 -20.21 3.38
C ASP A 32 -3.96 -20.09 4.57
N ASN A 33 -4.02 -19.00 5.34
CA ASN A 33 -3.12 -18.65 6.45
C ASN A 33 -1.62 -18.57 6.07
N ASN A 34 -1.28 -18.48 4.78
CA ASN A 34 0.08 -18.24 4.33
C ASN A 34 0.39 -16.74 4.26
N LEU A 35 0.52 -16.14 5.44
CA LEU A 35 0.70 -14.69 5.60
C LEU A 35 2.00 -14.18 4.97
N TRP A 36 3.07 -14.97 4.97
CA TRP A 36 4.35 -14.59 4.37
C TRP A 36 4.27 -14.48 2.84
N MET A 37 3.63 -15.45 2.18
CA MET A 37 3.44 -15.40 0.74
C MET A 37 2.49 -14.26 0.35
N ALA A 38 1.41 -14.08 1.13
CA ALA A 38 0.49 -12.97 0.92
C ALA A 38 1.18 -11.60 1.05
N GLY A 39 1.93 -11.38 2.13
CA GLY A 39 2.66 -10.14 2.35
C GLY A 39 3.70 -9.90 1.25
N SER A 40 4.39 -10.95 0.79
CA SER A 40 5.32 -10.87 -0.34
C SER A 40 4.63 -10.42 -1.62
N LEU A 41 3.45 -10.95 -1.93
CA LEU A 41 2.66 -10.54 -3.10
C LEU A 41 2.18 -9.08 -2.98
N ILE A 42 1.77 -8.63 -1.80
CA ILE A 42 1.39 -7.22 -1.60
C ILE A 42 2.61 -6.31 -1.81
N LEU A 43 3.79 -6.69 -1.32
CA LEU A 43 5.02 -5.93 -1.56
C LEU A 43 5.44 -5.93 -3.05
N LEU A 44 5.20 -7.02 -3.79
CA LEU A 44 5.38 -7.03 -5.24
C LEU A 44 4.36 -6.12 -5.96
N ALA A 45 3.13 -6.02 -5.44
CA ALA A 45 2.14 -5.05 -5.89
C ALA A 45 2.65 -3.60 -5.73
N VAL A 46 3.32 -3.28 -4.61
CA VAL A 46 3.97 -1.95 -4.41
C VAL A 46 5.00 -1.67 -5.50
N LEU A 47 5.78 -2.67 -5.92
CA LEU A 47 6.73 -2.49 -7.02
C LEU A 47 6.02 -2.26 -8.36
N SER A 48 4.93 -2.97 -8.62
CA SER A 48 4.14 -2.83 -9.85
C SER A 48 3.52 -1.43 -9.97
N ASP A 49 2.95 -0.94 -8.87
CA ASP A 49 2.41 0.42 -8.72
C ASP A 49 3.51 1.49 -8.89
N GLY A 50 4.68 1.30 -8.29
CA GLY A 50 5.80 2.20 -8.50
C GLY A 50 6.23 2.31 -9.97
N LEU A 51 6.14 1.20 -10.73
CA LEU A 51 6.48 1.15 -12.15
C LEU A 51 5.43 1.81 -13.04
N ASP A 52 4.13 1.59 -12.80
CA ASP A 52 3.07 2.21 -13.60
C ASP A 52 3.14 3.74 -13.55
N GLY A 53 3.37 4.31 -12.37
CA GLY A 53 3.48 5.75 -12.18
C GLY A 53 4.74 6.33 -12.83
N LEU A 54 5.83 5.56 -12.89
CA LEU A 54 7.04 5.95 -13.63
C LEU A 54 6.80 5.92 -15.14
N ILE A 55 6.13 4.89 -15.65
CA ILE A 55 5.84 4.72 -17.07
C ILE A 55 4.84 5.78 -17.54
N ALA A 56 3.74 6.00 -16.81
CA ALA A 56 2.72 6.98 -17.14
C ALA A 56 3.31 8.41 -17.21
N ARG A 57 4.25 8.74 -16.31
CA ARG A 57 4.97 10.02 -16.36
C ARG A 57 5.86 10.19 -17.59
N ARG A 58 6.41 9.10 -18.12
CA ARG A 58 7.36 9.12 -19.24
C ARG A 58 6.70 8.99 -20.60
N TYR A 59 5.63 8.21 -20.69
CA TYR A 59 4.99 7.83 -21.96
C TYR A 59 3.56 8.37 -22.11
N GLY A 60 3.02 9.05 -21.10
CA GLY A 60 1.61 9.45 -21.05
C GLY A 60 0.77 8.39 -20.31
N GLY A 61 -0.37 8.83 -19.78
CA GLY A 61 -1.34 7.96 -19.12
C GLY A 61 -2.75 8.24 -19.64
N SER A 62 -3.60 7.22 -19.58
CA SER A 62 -4.99 7.29 -20.04
C SER A 62 -5.91 7.76 -18.90
N ARG A 63 -7.03 8.42 -19.25
CA ARG A 63 -8.07 8.77 -18.25
C ARG A 63 -8.71 7.52 -17.63
N LEU A 64 -8.73 6.42 -18.37
CA LEU A 64 -9.21 5.13 -17.88
C LEU A 64 -8.21 4.52 -16.90
N GLY A 65 -6.92 4.70 -17.17
CA GLY A 65 -5.79 4.26 -16.35
C GLY A 65 -5.88 4.75 -14.92
N SER A 66 -6.20 6.04 -14.70
CA SER A 66 -6.38 6.55 -13.34
C SER A 66 -7.50 5.86 -12.55
N TYR A 67 -8.56 5.37 -13.22
CA TYR A 67 -9.60 4.58 -12.56
C TYR A 67 -9.13 3.15 -12.29
N ILE A 68 -8.41 2.54 -13.23
CA ILE A 68 -7.83 1.19 -13.05
C ILE A 68 -6.86 1.19 -11.87
N ASP A 69 -5.98 2.18 -11.82
CA ASP A 69 -5.01 2.42 -10.75
C ASP A 69 -5.68 2.50 -9.38
N SER A 70 -6.67 3.39 -9.22
CA SER A 70 -7.42 3.50 -7.96
C SER A 70 -8.16 2.22 -7.56
N LEU A 71 -8.64 1.42 -8.52
CA LEU A 71 -9.27 0.13 -8.25
C LEU A 71 -8.24 -0.94 -7.86
N ALA A 72 -7.07 -0.94 -8.50
CA ALA A 72 -5.96 -1.81 -8.15
C ALA A 72 -5.46 -1.52 -6.74
N ASP A 73 -5.29 -0.25 -6.39
CA ASP A 73 -4.93 0.23 -5.06
C ASP A 73 -5.91 -0.20 -3.98
N LEU A 74 -7.21 -0.10 -4.28
CA LEU A 74 -8.26 -0.54 -3.37
C LEU A 74 -8.12 -2.04 -3.05
N ILE A 75 -7.78 -2.87 -4.04
CA ILE A 75 -7.62 -4.32 -3.85
C ILE A 75 -6.32 -4.61 -3.09
N SER A 76 -5.19 -4.11 -3.58
CA SER A 76 -3.85 -4.49 -3.12
C SER A 76 -3.42 -3.83 -1.82
N PHE A 77 -3.78 -2.57 -1.60
CA PHE A 77 -3.29 -1.78 -0.46
C PHE A 77 -4.39 -1.41 0.55
N CYS A 78 -5.65 -1.71 0.21
CA CYS A 78 -6.76 -1.54 1.14
C CYS A 78 -7.34 -2.89 1.57
N MET A 79 -7.94 -3.64 0.64
CA MET A 79 -8.64 -4.88 0.99
C MET A 79 -7.69 -5.98 1.48
N ALA A 80 -6.58 -6.22 0.79
CA ALA A 80 -5.65 -7.28 1.17
C ALA A 80 -5.02 -7.05 2.57
N PRO A 81 -4.48 -5.86 2.90
CA PRO A 81 -3.97 -5.59 4.26
C PRO A 81 -5.05 -5.68 5.34
N LEU A 82 -6.28 -5.21 5.08
CA LEU A 82 -7.39 -5.31 6.01
C LEU A 82 -7.74 -6.77 6.34
N LEU A 83 -7.80 -7.62 5.32
CA LEU A 83 -8.05 -9.05 5.51
C LEU A 83 -6.90 -9.72 6.26
N MET A 84 -5.66 -9.31 5.98
CA MET A 84 -4.48 -9.81 6.69
C MET A 84 -4.53 -9.47 8.18
N VAL A 85 -4.88 -8.23 8.53
CA VAL A 85 -5.12 -7.79 9.91
C VAL A 85 -6.23 -8.61 10.56
N PHE A 86 -7.35 -8.82 9.86
CA PHE A 86 -8.47 -9.61 10.38
C PHE A 86 -8.06 -11.05 10.69
N VAL A 87 -7.48 -11.76 9.72
CA VAL A 87 -7.09 -13.16 9.90
C VAL A 87 -6.03 -13.32 10.99
N SER A 88 -5.09 -12.38 11.11
CA SER A 88 -4.02 -12.46 12.10
C SER A 88 -4.50 -12.24 13.54
N TYR A 89 -5.54 -11.42 13.74
CA TYR A 89 -5.92 -10.97 15.09
C TYR A 89 -7.36 -11.31 15.51
N ARG A 90 -8.17 -11.92 14.66
CA ARG A 90 -9.60 -12.24 14.96
C ARG A 90 -9.79 -13.07 16.24
N ASP A 91 -8.81 -13.90 16.60
CA ASP A 91 -8.92 -14.82 17.73
C ASP A 91 -8.39 -14.23 19.04
N ILE A 92 -7.68 -13.09 18.99
CA ILE A 92 -7.04 -12.45 20.16
C ILE A 92 -7.52 -11.02 20.42
N CYS A 93 -8.03 -10.31 19.41
CA CYS A 93 -8.55 -8.95 19.52
C CYS A 93 -10.08 -8.97 19.72
N PRO A 94 -10.65 -8.14 20.61
CA PRO A 94 -12.09 -8.00 20.73
C PRO A 94 -12.73 -7.62 19.38
N SER A 95 -13.72 -8.41 18.95
CA SER A 95 -14.27 -8.35 17.59
C SER A 95 -14.78 -6.95 17.20
N TYR A 96 -15.42 -6.23 18.12
CA TYR A 96 -15.92 -4.87 17.87
C TYR A 96 -14.80 -3.85 17.63
N ILE A 97 -13.64 -3.99 18.30
CA ILE A 97 -12.48 -3.12 18.10
C ILE A 97 -11.86 -3.41 16.74
N LEU A 98 -11.63 -4.69 16.45
CA LEU A 98 -11.02 -5.12 15.19
C LEU A 98 -11.85 -4.70 13.97
N VAL A 99 -13.14 -5.00 13.99
CA VAL A 99 -14.07 -4.63 12.90
C VAL A 99 -14.19 -3.12 12.77
N GLY A 100 -14.25 -2.38 13.89
CA GLY A 100 -14.27 -0.92 13.88
C GLY A 100 -13.01 -0.32 13.23
N ALA A 101 -11.83 -0.82 13.58
CA ALA A 101 -10.56 -0.34 13.02
C ALA A 101 -10.44 -0.65 11.52
N ILE A 102 -10.84 -1.85 11.10
CA ILE A 102 -10.90 -2.23 9.68
C ILE A 102 -11.87 -1.33 8.90
N ALA A 103 -13.05 -1.06 9.46
CA ALA A 103 -14.04 -0.21 8.81
C ALA A 103 -13.55 1.24 8.65
N ILE A 104 -12.88 1.79 9.67
CA ILE A 104 -12.28 3.14 9.62
C ILE A 104 -11.20 3.20 8.54
N TYR A 105 -10.29 2.22 8.50
CA TYR A 105 -9.25 2.18 7.48
C TYR A 105 -9.84 2.13 6.08
N LEU A 106 -10.82 1.25 5.83
CA LEU A 106 -11.49 1.16 4.54
C LEU A 106 -12.17 2.48 4.14
N LEU A 107 -12.90 3.09 5.08
CA LEU A 107 -13.62 4.34 4.84
C LEU A 107 -12.65 5.48 4.47
N PHE A 108 -11.55 5.62 5.19
CA PHE A 108 -10.53 6.64 4.90
C PHE A 108 -9.74 6.35 3.62
N SER A 109 -9.43 5.09 3.31
CA SER A 109 -8.85 4.71 2.02
C SER A 109 -9.74 5.11 0.84
N ILE A 110 -11.06 4.84 0.91
CA ILE A 110 -11.99 5.20 -0.17
C ILE A 110 -12.09 6.72 -0.34
N ILE A 111 -12.15 7.47 0.76
CA ILE A 111 -12.15 8.94 0.72
C ILE A 111 -10.87 9.47 0.08
N HIS A 112 -9.71 8.92 0.46
CA HIS A 112 -8.42 9.30 -0.11
C HIS A 112 -8.41 9.07 -1.64
N LEU A 113 -8.65 7.82 -2.08
CA LEU A 113 -8.62 7.45 -3.51
C LEU A 113 -9.62 8.26 -4.35
N SER A 114 -10.85 8.46 -3.86
CA SER A 114 -11.87 9.25 -4.58
C SER A 114 -11.51 10.74 -4.68
N THR A 115 -10.78 11.28 -3.71
CA THR A 115 -10.29 12.67 -3.74
C THR A 115 -9.26 12.88 -4.85
N PHE A 116 -8.37 11.90 -5.10
CA PHE A 116 -7.40 11.97 -6.20
C PHE A 116 -8.06 11.94 -7.58
N LEU A 117 -9.17 11.21 -7.73
CA LEU A 117 -9.92 11.14 -8.99
C LEU A 117 -10.66 12.46 -9.33
N THR A 118 -11.05 13.23 -8.32
CA THR A 118 -11.93 14.40 -8.47
C THR A 118 -11.19 15.72 -8.42
N THR A 119 -10.16 15.82 -7.60
CA THR A 119 -9.50 17.10 -7.33
C THR A 119 -8.17 17.17 -8.06
N LYS A 120 -8.01 18.12 -8.99
CA LYS A 120 -6.71 18.46 -9.58
C LYS A 120 -5.85 19.19 -8.53
N GLN A 121 -5.43 18.50 -7.47
CA GLN A 121 -4.60 19.09 -6.44
C GLN A 121 -3.18 19.35 -6.97
N ARG A 122 -2.60 20.50 -6.60
CA ARG A 122 -1.22 20.90 -6.92
C ARG A 122 -0.19 20.32 -5.93
N GLY A 123 -0.48 19.17 -5.32
CA GLY A 123 0.37 18.50 -4.33
C GLY A 123 -0.26 17.18 -3.86
N PHE A 124 0.57 16.28 -3.30
CA PHE A 124 0.09 15.05 -2.64
C PHE A 124 -0.33 15.44 -1.22
N SER A 125 -1.62 15.56 -0.99
CA SER A 125 -2.19 15.86 0.32
C SER A 125 -2.60 14.55 0.97
N GLY A 126 -1.89 14.16 2.04
CA GLY A 126 -2.13 12.94 2.80
C GLY A 126 -1.24 11.76 2.41
N LEU A 127 -1.19 10.77 3.29
CA LEU A 127 -0.34 9.59 3.15
C LEU A 127 -0.85 8.72 1.98
N PRO A 128 0.00 8.34 1.00
CA PRO A 128 -0.42 7.44 -0.08
C PRO A 128 -0.90 6.08 0.45
N THR A 129 -1.98 5.57 -0.13
CA THR A 129 -2.55 4.24 0.16
C THR A 129 -1.53 3.12 0.00
N THR A 130 -0.65 3.22 -1.00
CA THR A 130 0.43 2.26 -1.25
C THR A 130 1.39 2.15 -0.08
N ALA A 131 1.81 3.28 0.49
CA ALA A 131 2.68 3.33 1.67
C ALA A 131 1.95 2.86 2.94
N ALA A 132 0.69 3.24 3.12
CA ALA A 132 -0.12 2.79 4.26
C ALA A 132 -0.32 1.26 4.24
N GLY A 133 -0.69 0.69 3.10
CA GLY A 133 -0.90 -0.75 2.94
C GLY A 133 0.39 -1.55 3.15
N ALA A 134 1.51 -1.11 2.57
CA ALA A 134 2.81 -1.73 2.77
C ALA A 134 3.24 -1.73 4.24
N PHE A 135 3.05 -0.59 4.92
CA PHE A 135 3.36 -0.46 6.35
C PHE A 135 2.50 -1.41 7.20
N VAL A 136 1.19 -1.45 6.97
CA VAL A 136 0.27 -2.35 7.71
C VAL A 136 0.67 -3.82 7.52
N VAL A 137 0.98 -4.25 6.30
CA VAL A 137 1.42 -5.62 6.03
C VAL A 137 2.69 -5.97 6.79
N LEU A 138 3.69 -5.07 6.77
CA LEU A 138 4.95 -5.30 7.47
C LEU A 138 4.77 -5.35 8.99
N VAL A 139 3.90 -4.50 9.54
CA VAL A 139 3.54 -4.53 10.96
C VAL A 139 2.90 -5.88 11.32
N VAL A 140 1.98 -6.38 10.49
CA VAL A 140 1.31 -7.67 10.72
C VAL A 140 2.25 -8.87 10.60
N LEU A 141 3.22 -8.82 9.67
CA LEU A 141 4.21 -9.89 9.51
C LEU A 141 5.19 -10.00 10.69
N LEU A 142 5.42 -8.90 11.41
CA LEU A 142 6.48 -8.80 12.41
C LEU A 142 5.98 -8.78 13.86
N LEU A 143 4.73 -8.36 14.09
CA LEU A 143 4.16 -8.26 15.44
C LEU A 143 3.05 -9.29 15.63
N GLU A 144 3.16 -10.08 16.70
CA GLU A 144 2.15 -11.09 17.05
C GLU A 144 1.02 -10.50 17.91
N ASP A 145 1.31 -9.48 18.71
CA ASP A 145 0.32 -8.79 19.55
C ASP A 145 -0.63 -7.94 18.72
N TRP A 146 -1.92 -7.94 19.06
CA TRP A 146 -2.93 -7.18 18.29
C TRP A 146 -2.94 -5.68 18.57
N TYR A 147 -2.54 -5.24 19.78
CA TYR A 147 -2.72 -3.86 20.23
C TYR A 147 -1.97 -2.85 19.36
N ILE A 148 -0.67 -3.06 19.16
CA ILE A 148 0.19 -2.13 18.40
C ILE A 148 -0.24 -2.06 16.92
N PRO A 149 -0.43 -3.19 16.20
CA PRO A 149 -0.94 -3.19 14.83
C PRO A 149 -2.27 -2.47 14.65
N VAL A 150 -3.24 -2.68 15.54
CA VAL A 150 -4.56 -2.03 15.43
C VAL A 150 -4.46 -0.53 15.68
N ILE A 151 -3.64 -0.09 16.66
CA ILE A 151 -3.39 1.34 16.89
C ILE A 151 -2.70 1.95 15.67
N LEU A 152 -1.66 1.30 15.14
CA LEU A 152 -0.94 1.79 13.96
C LEU A 152 -1.83 1.84 12.72
N LEU A 153 -2.73 0.86 12.53
CA LEU A 153 -3.74 0.86 11.48
C LEU A 153 -4.58 2.14 11.54
N LEU A 154 -5.13 2.46 12.72
CA LEU A 154 -5.93 3.68 12.91
C LEU A 154 -5.12 4.96 12.67
N VAL A 155 -3.87 4.99 13.13
CA VAL A 155 -2.96 6.13 12.90
C VAL A 155 -2.73 6.34 11.41
N VAL A 156 -2.38 5.30 10.65
CA VAL A 156 -2.18 5.46 9.20
C VAL A 156 -3.48 5.79 8.47
N SER A 157 -4.63 5.29 8.94
CA SER A 157 -5.94 5.69 8.40
C SER A 157 -6.13 7.20 8.49
N ILE A 158 -5.91 7.77 9.67
CA ILE A 158 -6.06 9.20 9.90
C ILE A 158 -5.08 9.98 9.02
N LEU A 159 -3.82 9.53 8.91
CA LEU A 159 -2.80 10.17 8.07
C LEU A 159 -3.14 10.17 6.58
N MET A 160 -3.97 9.24 6.09
CA MET A 160 -4.43 9.25 4.69
C MET A 160 -5.36 10.45 4.40
N VAL A 161 -6.12 10.93 5.39
CA VAL A 161 -7.13 12.00 5.16
C VAL A 161 -6.64 13.39 5.61
N ILE A 162 -5.60 13.46 6.46
CA ILE A 162 -5.00 14.74 6.83
C ILE A 162 -4.15 15.28 5.68
N ASP A 163 -4.33 16.56 5.37
CA ASP A 163 -3.51 17.31 4.42
C ASP A 163 -2.08 17.54 4.96
N ILE A 164 -1.26 16.50 4.85
CA ILE A 164 0.18 16.53 5.13
C ILE A 164 0.90 16.35 3.79
N ASN A 165 1.84 17.25 3.50
CA ASN A 165 2.66 17.15 2.30
C ASN A 165 3.80 16.15 2.52
N TYR A 166 3.72 15.00 1.85
CA TYR A 166 4.79 14.01 1.85
C TYR A 166 5.76 14.30 0.70
N PRO A 167 7.04 14.63 1.00
CA PRO A 167 8.01 14.91 -0.05
C PRO A 167 8.29 13.64 -0.88
N LYS A 168 8.40 13.83 -2.20
CA LYS A 168 8.67 12.71 -3.11
C LYS A 168 10.01 12.04 -2.73
N PRO A 169 10.05 10.71 -2.60
CA PRO A 169 11.28 10.01 -2.28
C PRO A 169 12.32 10.21 -3.39
N LYS A 170 13.57 10.43 -2.98
CA LYS A 170 14.70 10.61 -3.91
C LYS A 170 15.00 9.30 -4.63
N ILE A 171 15.66 9.36 -5.79
CA ILE A 171 15.94 8.18 -6.61
C ILE A 171 16.69 7.07 -5.84
N TRP A 172 17.61 7.45 -4.96
CA TRP A 172 18.36 6.50 -4.13
C TRP A 172 17.48 5.84 -3.07
N MET A 173 16.48 6.55 -2.54
CA MET A 173 15.53 5.99 -1.56
C MET A 173 14.66 4.92 -2.23
N ASN A 174 14.21 5.17 -3.47
CA ASN A 174 13.47 4.18 -4.25
C ASN A 174 14.31 2.94 -4.56
N ALA A 175 15.60 3.12 -4.89
CA ALA A 175 16.51 2.01 -5.13
C ALA A 175 16.73 1.15 -3.87
N VAL A 176 16.92 1.79 -2.71
CA VAL A 176 17.04 1.10 -1.42
C VAL A 176 15.74 0.38 -1.06
N GLY A 177 14.58 1.04 -1.21
CA GLY A 177 13.28 0.44 -0.96
C GLY A 177 13.02 -0.78 -1.85
N LEU A 178 13.32 -0.68 -3.15
CA LEU A 178 13.22 -1.80 -4.10
C LEU A 178 14.12 -2.97 -3.67
N LEU A 179 15.37 -2.70 -3.31
CA LEU A 179 16.28 -3.73 -2.85
C LEU A 179 15.75 -4.42 -1.59
N LEU A 180 15.29 -3.66 -0.60
CA LEU A 180 14.75 -4.19 0.64
C LEU A 180 13.45 -4.99 0.43
N ILE A 181 12.59 -4.57 -0.49
CA ILE A 181 11.41 -5.35 -0.89
C ILE A 181 11.84 -6.69 -1.49
N LEU A 182 12.75 -6.69 -2.46
CA LEU A 182 13.21 -7.94 -3.09
C LEU A 182 13.88 -8.88 -2.08
N LEU A 183 14.68 -8.33 -1.16
CA LEU A 183 15.29 -9.11 -0.08
C LEU A 183 14.23 -9.66 0.89
N THR A 184 13.19 -8.90 1.20
CA THR A 184 12.07 -9.35 2.04
C THR A 184 11.29 -10.47 1.36
N VAL A 185 11.03 -10.37 0.05
CA VAL A 185 10.35 -11.42 -0.71
C VAL A 185 11.22 -12.68 -0.82
N ALA A 186 12.53 -12.54 -1.01
CA ALA A 186 13.44 -13.69 -1.19
C ALA A 186 13.80 -14.39 0.12
N PHE A 187 13.90 -13.65 1.23
CA PHE A 187 14.47 -14.13 2.49
C PHE A 187 13.58 -13.84 3.71
N GLY A 188 12.27 -13.62 3.53
CA GLY A 188 11.36 -13.03 4.52
C GLY A 188 11.55 -13.48 5.98
N SER A 189 11.38 -14.78 6.26
CA SER A 189 11.55 -15.35 7.61
C SER A 189 12.99 -15.79 7.93
N ALA A 190 13.90 -15.70 6.97
CA ALA A 190 15.31 -16.01 7.21
C ALA A 190 15.99 -14.91 8.04
N TRP A 191 17.08 -15.26 8.72
CA TRP A 191 17.87 -14.33 9.54
C TRP A 191 17.03 -13.50 10.53
N ASN A 192 16.10 -14.14 11.25
CA ASN A 192 15.25 -13.49 12.26
C ASN A 192 14.48 -12.28 11.70
N SER A 193 14.02 -12.36 10.45
CA SER A 193 13.20 -11.31 9.82
C SER A 193 13.90 -9.94 9.71
N LEU A 194 15.23 -9.95 9.55
CA LEU A 194 16.05 -8.73 9.43
C LEU A 194 15.55 -7.79 8.33
N PHE A 195 15.34 -8.31 7.11
CA PHE A 195 14.97 -7.50 5.95
C PHE A 195 13.58 -6.87 6.07
N PRO A 196 12.50 -7.62 6.41
CA PRO A 196 11.21 -6.99 6.66
C PRO A 196 11.26 -5.96 7.81
N THR A 197 12.10 -6.18 8.84
CA THR A 197 12.28 -5.20 9.92
C THR A 197 12.93 -3.91 9.43
N LEU A 198 14.01 -4.01 8.64
CA LEU A 198 14.66 -2.84 8.04
C LEU A 198 13.71 -2.10 7.09
N LEU A 199 12.91 -2.85 6.33
CA LEU A 199 11.89 -2.27 5.44
C LEU A 199 10.80 -1.55 6.26
N LEU A 200 10.30 -2.16 7.34
CA LEU A 200 9.34 -1.53 8.25
C LEU A 200 9.88 -0.22 8.82
N LEU A 201 11.12 -0.22 9.31
CA LEU A 201 11.78 1.00 9.82
C LEU A 201 11.87 2.07 8.73
N SER A 202 12.19 1.70 7.49
CA SER A 202 12.25 2.66 6.39
C SER A 202 10.88 3.31 6.09
N PHE A 203 9.80 2.52 6.10
CA PHE A 203 8.43 3.04 5.95
C PHE A 203 8.01 3.88 7.16
N ALA A 204 8.35 3.46 8.39
CA ALA A 204 8.07 4.23 9.59
C ALA A 204 8.75 5.61 9.55
N LEU A 205 10.01 5.67 9.13
CA LEU A 205 10.73 6.93 8.94
C LEU A 205 10.08 7.79 7.87
N TYR A 206 9.68 7.20 6.74
CA TYR A 206 8.97 7.92 5.68
C TYR A 206 7.63 8.50 6.17
N ILE A 207 6.84 7.71 6.91
CA ILE A 207 5.50 8.09 7.37
C ILE A 207 5.56 9.13 8.49
N PHE A 208 6.38 8.92 9.51
CA PHE A 208 6.34 9.75 10.73
C PHE A 208 7.36 10.88 10.75
N VAL A 209 8.53 10.68 10.12
CA VAL A 209 9.64 11.64 10.24
C VAL A 209 9.66 12.61 9.06
N MET A 210 9.43 12.12 7.84
CA MET A 210 9.52 12.93 6.63
C MET A 210 8.58 14.16 6.59
N PRO A 211 7.31 14.07 7.08
CA PRO A 211 6.44 15.24 7.21
C PRO A 211 6.99 16.39 8.06
N LEU A 212 7.77 16.07 9.11
CA LEU A 212 8.33 17.09 10.00
C LEU A 212 9.40 17.93 9.28
N PHE A 213 10.13 17.30 8.36
CA PHE A 213 11.16 17.96 7.56
C PHE A 213 10.60 18.63 6.30
N ALA A 214 9.37 18.32 5.90
CA ALA A 214 8.72 18.96 4.76
C ALA A 214 8.61 20.49 4.95
N LYS A 215 8.49 20.99 6.19
CA LYS A 215 8.51 22.43 6.51
C LYS A 215 9.88 23.10 6.36
N PHE A 216 10.98 22.34 6.37
CA PHE A 216 12.36 22.86 6.30
C PHE A 216 13.00 22.72 4.91
N LEU A 217 12.32 22.03 3.98
CA LEU A 217 12.79 21.78 2.62
C LEU A 217 12.21 22.75 1.57
N TYR A 218 11.47 23.77 2.01
CA TYR A 218 10.98 24.89 1.19
C TYR A 218 11.58 26.21 1.65
#